data_AF-X1MR10-F1
#
_entry.id   AF-X1MR10-F1
#
_cell.length_a   1.000
_cell.length_b   1.000
_cell.length_c   1.000
_cell.angle_alpha   90.00
_cell.angle_beta   90.00
_cell.angle_gamma   90.00
#
_symmetry.space_group_name_H-M   'P 1'
#
loop_
_entity.id
_entity.type
_entity.pdbx_description
1 polymer ?
#
loop_
_entity_poly.entity_id
_entity_poly.type
_entity_poly.pdbx_seq_one_letter_code
_entity_poly.pdbx_strand_id
1 'polypeptide(L)'
;LICNQQQAWARQRGIKFDKNGYTFSLNDNLFLPLLPEVKKEFQSGKGDELGSDGKRGKMQALHSSSALVVNVFQYWVNQDVSDIASAYDAPQGMTEMHFEQTRPTPLGGIPPHLDVEFSRNK
;
A
#
# COMPACT_ATOMS: atom_id res chain seq x y z
N LEU A 1 18.42 -7.76 -4.77
CA LEU A 1 16.99 -8.01 -4.54
C LEU A 1 16.44 -6.94 -3.62
N ILE A 2 15.23 -6.45 -3.86
CA ILE A 2 14.61 -5.22 -3.30
C ILE A 2 14.88 -4.93 -1.81
N CYS A 3 14.94 -5.95 -0.96
CA CYS A 3 15.24 -5.81 0.47
C CYS A 3 16.56 -5.06 0.74
N ASN A 4 17.63 -5.36 0.00
CA ASN A 4 18.93 -4.68 0.19
C ASN A 4 18.86 -3.20 -0.21
N GLN A 5 18.10 -2.87 -1.25
CA GLN A 5 17.92 -1.49 -1.71
C GLN A 5 17.08 -0.69 -0.71
N GLN A 6 16.00 -1.29 -0.18
CA GLN A 6 15.17 -0.67 0.84
C GLN A 6 15.92 -0.45 2.16
N GLN A 7 16.76 -1.40 2.58
CA GLN A 7 17.65 -1.20 3.73
C GLN A 7 18.71 -0.12 3.49
N ALA A 8 19.29 -0.04 2.29
CA ALA A 8 20.24 1.01 1.94
C ALA A 8 19.58 2.40 1.96
N TRP A 9 18.38 2.52 1.38
CA TRP A 9 17.56 3.72 1.44
C TRP A 9 17.26 4.14 2.89
N ALA A 10 16.79 3.20 3.72
CA ALA A 10 16.49 3.46 5.12
C ALA A 10 17.72 3.98 5.88
N ARG A 11 18.88 3.36 5.68
CA ARG A 11 20.16 3.82 6.26
C ARG A 11 20.54 5.22 5.78
N GLN A 12 20.42 5.50 4.49
CA GLN A 12 20.71 6.81 3.91
C GLN A 12 19.81 7.92 4.50
N ARG A 13 18.56 7.58 4.81
CA ARG A 13 17.58 8.49 5.41
C ARG A 13 17.64 8.57 6.94
N GLY A 14 18.49 7.78 7.59
CA GLY A 14 18.57 7.70 9.05
C GLY A 14 17.38 6.97 9.70
N ILE A 15 16.61 6.21 8.92
CA ILE A 15 15.48 5.41 9.40
C ILE A 15 16.00 4.18 10.15
N LYS A 16 15.52 3.99 11.38
CA LYS A 16 15.89 2.85 12.22
C LYS A 16 14.96 1.67 11.98
N PHE A 17 15.52 0.47 11.92
CA PHE A 17 14.78 -0.78 11.76
C PHE A 17 15.44 -1.93 12.53
N ASP A 18 14.68 -2.98 12.84
CA ASP A 18 15.16 -4.14 13.57
C ASP A 18 15.92 -5.15 12.69
N LYS A 19 16.40 -6.25 13.30
CA LYS A 19 17.11 -7.33 12.59
C LYS A 19 16.28 -8.01 11.49
N ASN A 20 14.95 -7.89 11.53
CA ASN A 20 14.03 -8.46 10.54
C ASN A 20 13.66 -7.45 9.45
N GLY A 21 14.19 -6.23 9.49
CA GLY A 21 13.89 -5.18 8.52
C GLY A 21 12.58 -4.45 8.79
N TYR A 22 12.08 -4.42 10.03
CA TYR A 22 10.89 -3.68 10.40
C TYR A 22 11.24 -2.35 11.05
N THR A 23 10.60 -1.27 10.60
CA THR A 23 10.68 0.04 11.25
C THR A 23 9.92 0.06 12.57
N PHE A 24 10.30 0.97 13.47
CA PHE A 24 9.65 1.10 14.78
C PHE A 24 8.32 1.87 14.71
N SER A 25 8.18 2.78 13.75
CA SER A 25 6.92 3.42 13.39
C SER A 25 6.54 3.09 11.95
N LEU A 26 5.25 2.93 11.67
CA LEU A 26 4.75 2.80 10.29
C LEU A 26 5.19 3.98 9.41
N ASN A 27 5.09 5.19 9.93
CA ASN A 27 5.44 6.40 9.17
C ASN A 27 6.93 6.46 8.78
N ASP A 28 7.80 5.73 9.48
CA ASP A 28 9.21 5.65 9.08
C ASP A 28 9.40 4.88 7.77
N ASN A 29 8.45 4.01 7.39
CA ASN A 29 8.49 3.25 6.14
C ASN A 29 7.65 3.90 5.02
N LEU A 30 6.98 5.01 5.31
CA LEU A 30 6.11 5.69 4.36
C LEU A 30 6.69 7.04 3.94
N PHE A 31 6.54 7.36 2.66
CA PHE A 31 6.95 8.66 2.12
C PHE A 31 6.04 9.79 2.65
N LEU A 32 4.74 9.51 2.76
CA LEU A 32 3.74 10.36 3.40
C LEU A 32 2.91 9.51 4.38
N PRO A 33 2.44 10.07 5.52
CA PRO A 33 1.49 9.38 6.38
C PRO A 33 0.25 8.93 5.60
N LEU A 34 -0.28 7.77 5.96
CA LEU A 34 -1.50 7.25 5.32
C LEU A 34 -2.64 8.26 5.38
N LEU A 35 -3.23 8.52 4.23
CA LEU A 35 -4.50 9.24 4.13
C LEU A 35 -5.60 8.49 4.92
N PRO A 36 -6.54 9.21 5.57
CA PRO A 36 -7.58 8.58 6.38
C PRO A 36 -8.42 7.54 5.64
N GLU A 37 -8.76 7.79 4.38
CA GLU A 37 -9.52 6.91 3.49
C GLU A 37 -8.73 5.65 3.13
N VAL A 38 -7.48 5.80 2.69
CA VAL A 38 -6.58 4.68 2.38
C VAL A 38 -6.34 3.83 3.63
N LYS A 39 -6.16 4.47 4.79
CA LYS A 39 -6.02 3.77 6.07
C LYS A 39 -7.24 2.89 6.37
N LYS A 40 -8.46 3.39 6.14
CA LYS A 40 -9.69 2.61 6.38
C LYS A 40 -9.74 1.36 5.50
N GLU A 41 -9.30 1.45 4.26
CA GLU A 41 -9.26 0.31 3.34
C GLU A 41 -8.30 -0.78 3.84
N PHE A 42 -7.08 -0.41 4.21
CA PHE A 42 -6.13 -1.36 4.83
C PHE A 42 -6.62 -1.91 6.18
N GLN A 43 -7.34 -1.13 6.99
CA GLN A 43 -7.95 -1.62 8.24
C GLN A 43 -9.10 -2.61 7.98
N SER A 44 -9.84 -2.43 6.89
CA SER A 44 -10.91 -3.34 6.48
C SER A 44 -10.39 -4.61 5.79
N GLY A 45 -9.15 -4.56 5.30
CA GLY A 45 -8.41 -5.69 4.77
C GLY A 45 -8.18 -6.80 5.81
N LYS A 46 -7.88 -8.00 5.34
CA LYS A 46 -7.68 -9.18 6.19
C LYS A 46 -6.22 -9.53 6.44
N GLY A 47 -5.29 -8.77 5.87
CA GLY A 47 -3.89 -9.16 5.85
C GLY A 47 -3.04 -8.60 6.99
N ASP A 48 -3.63 -7.92 7.99
CA ASP A 48 -2.93 -7.37 9.16
C ASP A 48 -1.82 -6.37 8.75
N GLU A 49 -2.05 -5.64 7.66
CA GLU A 49 -1.12 -4.67 7.06
C GLU A 49 -0.70 -3.59 8.07
N LEU A 50 -1.65 -3.16 8.91
CA LEU A 50 -1.47 -2.12 9.92
C LEU A 50 -1.21 -2.66 11.33
N GLY A 51 -1.31 -3.97 11.52
CA GLY A 51 -1.16 -4.60 12.83
C GLY A 51 -2.37 -4.40 13.74
N SER A 52 -2.32 -5.06 14.89
CA SER A 52 -3.37 -5.01 15.93
C SER A 52 -2.75 -5.27 17.30
N ASP A 53 -3.33 -4.72 18.36
CA ASP A 53 -3.04 -5.06 19.77
C ASP A 53 -1.55 -5.18 20.13
N GLY A 54 -0.77 -4.13 19.82
CA GLY A 54 0.67 -4.08 20.13
C GLY A 54 1.55 -4.93 19.22
N LYS A 55 0.97 -5.63 18.23
CA LYS A 55 1.71 -6.27 17.13
C LYS A 55 1.92 -5.27 16.00
N ARG A 56 3.14 -5.26 15.47
CA ARG A 56 3.51 -4.47 14.30
C ARG A 56 2.83 -5.02 13.05
N GLY A 57 2.34 -4.12 12.20
CA GLY A 57 1.76 -4.47 10.91
C GLY A 57 2.81 -4.86 9.87
N LYS A 58 2.38 -5.59 8.84
CA LYS A 58 3.27 -5.95 7.71
C LYS A 58 3.84 -4.72 7.01
N MET A 59 3.11 -3.60 6.96
CA MET A 59 3.58 -2.35 6.35
C MET A 59 4.78 -1.72 7.05
N GLN A 60 5.14 -2.15 8.26
CA GLN A 60 6.38 -1.72 8.91
C GLN A 60 7.61 -2.44 8.34
N ALA A 61 7.47 -3.53 7.59
CA ALA A 61 8.61 -4.16 6.93
C ALA A 61 9.08 -3.29 5.75
N LEU A 62 10.37 -2.97 5.70
CA LEU A 62 10.98 -2.19 4.61
C LEU A 62 10.72 -2.75 3.20
N HIS A 63 10.47 -4.06 3.09
CA HIS A 63 10.19 -4.76 1.84
C HIS A 63 8.69 -5.09 1.65
N SER A 64 7.80 -4.49 2.46
CA SER A 64 6.36 -4.67 2.36
C SER A 64 5.85 -4.19 1.00
N SER A 65 5.16 -5.06 0.27
CA SER A 65 4.48 -4.70 -0.97
C SER A 65 3.45 -3.59 -0.73
N SER A 66 2.65 -3.70 0.32
CA SER A 66 1.63 -2.70 0.69
C SER A 66 2.26 -1.33 0.99
N ALA A 67 3.41 -1.28 1.68
CA ALA A 67 4.12 -0.02 1.90
C ALA A 67 4.66 0.58 0.59
N LEU A 68 5.20 -0.25 -0.31
CA LEU A 68 5.67 0.19 -1.63
C LEU A 68 4.52 0.74 -2.49
N VAL A 69 3.39 0.04 -2.50
CA VAL A 69 2.15 0.45 -3.20
C VAL A 69 1.70 1.81 -2.69
N VAL A 70 1.55 1.98 -1.38
CA VAL A 70 1.13 3.24 -0.78
C VAL A 70 2.11 4.38 -1.09
N ASN A 71 3.42 4.11 -1.08
CA ASN A 71 4.44 5.10 -1.38
C ASN A 71 4.42 5.61 -2.83
N VAL A 72 3.82 4.85 -3.75
CA VAL A 72 3.68 5.23 -5.16
C VAL A 72 2.30 5.82 -5.43
N PHE A 73 1.24 5.15 -4.97
CA PHE A 73 -0.11 5.37 -5.45
C PHE A 73 -0.92 6.35 -4.59
N GLN A 74 -0.72 6.38 -3.26
CA GLN A 74 -1.59 7.21 -2.39
C GLN A 74 -1.51 8.71 -2.73
N TYR A 75 -0.38 9.16 -3.26
CA TYR A 75 -0.18 10.55 -3.68
C TYR A 75 -1.26 11.00 -4.68
N TRP A 76 -1.66 10.10 -5.57
CA TRP A 76 -2.60 10.37 -6.66
C TRP A 76 -4.06 10.41 -6.23
N VAL A 77 -4.39 9.95 -5.02
CA VAL A 77 -5.76 10.03 -4.46
C VAL A 77 -6.26 11.48 -4.40
N ASN A 78 -5.35 12.42 -4.13
CA ASN A 78 -5.65 13.86 -4.09
C ASN A 78 -5.23 14.60 -5.38
N GLN A 79 -4.91 13.87 -6.45
CA GLN A 79 -4.58 14.41 -7.77
C GLN A 79 -5.59 13.89 -8.79
N ASP A 80 -5.30 14.05 -10.07
CA ASP A 80 -6.06 13.37 -11.12
C ASP A 80 -5.64 11.89 -11.20
N VAL A 81 -6.52 10.99 -10.74
CA VAL A 81 -6.32 9.54 -10.81
C VAL A 81 -6.17 9.05 -12.26
N SER A 82 -6.76 9.75 -13.23
CA SER A 82 -6.69 9.33 -14.62
C SER A 82 -5.28 9.41 -15.21
N ASP A 83 -4.42 10.29 -14.69
CA ASP A 83 -3.02 10.40 -15.11
C ASP A 83 -2.23 9.13 -14.77
N ILE A 84 -2.30 8.67 -13.52
CA ILE A 84 -1.61 7.45 -13.11
C ILE A 84 -2.28 6.21 -13.68
N ALA A 85 -3.60 6.17 -13.80
CA ALA A 85 -4.29 5.05 -14.44
C ALA A 85 -3.85 4.89 -15.91
N SER A 86 -3.72 6.00 -16.64
CA SER A 86 -3.24 5.99 -18.03
C SER A 86 -1.79 5.54 -18.16
N ALA A 87 -0.93 5.86 -17.18
CA ALA A 87 0.46 5.37 -17.15
C ALA A 87 0.57 3.84 -17.00
N TYR A 88 -0.51 3.18 -16.56
CA TYR A 88 -0.64 1.72 -16.46
C TYR A 88 -1.54 1.13 -17.56
N ASP A 89 -1.78 1.87 -18.65
CA ASP A 89 -2.65 1.47 -19.78
C ASP A 89 -4.07 1.09 -19.35
N ALA A 90 -4.57 1.65 -18.24
CA ALA A 90 -5.94 1.42 -17.81
C ALA A 90 -6.94 2.02 -18.82
N PRO A 91 -8.14 1.43 -18.97
CA PRO A 91 -9.15 1.98 -19.86
C PRO A 91 -9.50 3.44 -19.52
N GLN A 92 -9.89 4.23 -20.52
CA GLN A 92 -10.33 5.60 -20.29
C GLN A 92 -11.52 5.67 -19.31
N GLY A 93 -11.56 6.77 -18.55
CA GLY A 93 -12.61 7.09 -17.59
C GLY A 93 -12.37 6.54 -16.19
N MET A 94 -11.21 5.97 -15.89
CA MET A 94 -10.83 5.63 -14.52
C MET A 94 -10.52 6.91 -13.74
N THR A 95 -11.33 7.18 -12.72
CA THR A 95 -11.30 8.42 -11.93
C THR A 95 -11.24 8.16 -10.43
N GLU A 96 -11.37 6.90 -10.02
CA GLU A 96 -11.27 6.46 -8.64
C GLU A 96 -10.12 5.45 -8.50
N MET A 97 -9.53 5.42 -7.31
CA MET A 97 -8.47 4.50 -6.94
C MET A 97 -8.74 3.96 -5.55
N HIS A 98 -8.71 2.63 -5.42
CA HIS A 98 -8.99 1.92 -4.18
C HIS A 98 -7.86 0.94 -3.88
N PHE A 99 -7.60 0.70 -2.61
CA PHE A 99 -6.59 -0.22 -2.09
C PHE A 99 -7.26 -1.41 -1.41
N GLU A 100 -6.57 -2.54 -1.37
CA GLU A 100 -6.97 -3.77 -0.66
C GLU A 100 -8.38 -4.29 -1.01
N GLN A 101 -8.89 -3.96 -2.21
CA GLN A 101 -10.23 -4.35 -2.62
C GLN A 101 -10.32 -5.85 -2.84
N THR A 102 -11.41 -6.45 -2.36
CA THR A 102 -11.69 -7.86 -2.56
C THR A 102 -12.63 -8.07 -3.74
N ARG A 103 -12.24 -8.96 -4.66
CA ARG A 103 -13.05 -9.33 -5.82
C ARG A 103 -13.32 -10.83 -5.81
N PRO A 104 -14.59 -11.28 -5.65
CA PRO A 104 -14.92 -12.69 -5.74
C PRO A 104 -14.46 -13.27 -7.07
N THR A 105 -13.94 -14.50 -7.05
CA THR A 105 -13.57 -15.21 -8.27
C THR A 105 -14.51 -16.40 -8.50
N PRO A 106 -14.71 -16.83 -9.76
CA PRO A 106 -15.51 -18.02 -10.06
C PRO A 106 -14.97 -19.32 -9.44
N LEU A 107 -13.73 -19.32 -8.95
CA LEU A 107 -13.08 -20.48 -8.33
C LEU A 107 -13.55 -20.73 -6.88
N GLY A 108 -14.34 -19.81 -6.30
CA GLY A 108 -14.74 -19.87 -4.89
C GLY A 108 -13.59 -19.61 -3.91
N GLY A 109 -13.85 -19.74 -2.62
CA GLY A 109 -12.86 -19.54 -1.56
C GLY A 109 -12.73 -18.09 -1.05
N ILE A 110 -11.60 -17.79 -0.42
CA ILE A 110 -11.30 -16.43 0.09
C ILE A 110 -10.95 -15.55 -1.12
N PRO A 111 -11.69 -14.46 -1.38
CA PRO A 111 -11.37 -13.55 -2.47
C PRO A 111 -9.95 -12.99 -2.35
N PRO A 112 -9.21 -12.85 -3.48
CA PRO A 112 -7.94 -12.14 -3.46
C PRO A 112 -8.15 -10.67 -3.09
N HIS A 113 -7.15 -10.12 -2.42
CA HIS A 113 -7.03 -8.69 -2.17
C HIS A 113 -6.18 -8.08 -3.28
N LEU A 114 -6.71 -7.04 -3.93
CA LEU A 114 -5.98 -6.27 -4.94
C LEU A 114 -5.19 -5.18 -4.25
N ASP A 115 -3.89 -5.06 -4.56
CA ASP A 115 -3.05 -3.99 -4.03
C ASP A 115 -3.61 -2.60 -4.40
N VAL A 116 -4.00 -2.44 -5.67
CA VAL A 116 -4.63 -1.24 -6.23
C VAL A 116 -5.69 -1.64 -7.24
N GLU A 117 -6.81 -0.94 -7.22
CA GLU A 117 -7.85 -1.01 -8.22
C GLU A 117 -8.16 0.40 -8.75
N PHE A 118 -8.27 0.52 -10.07
CA PHE A 118 -8.82 1.70 -10.72
C PHE A 118 -10.28 1.45 -11.12
N SER A 119 -11.16 2.40 -10.82
CA SER A 119 -12.57 2.34 -11.20
C SER A 119 -13.08 3.65 -11.80
N ARG A 120 -14.22 3.54 -12.50
CA ARG A 120 -14.99 4.70 -12.96
C ARG A 120 -15.92 5.15 -11.84
N ASN A 121 -16.13 6.46 -11.70
CA ASN A 121 -17.26 6.99 -10.93
C ASN A 121 -18.56 6.27 -11.36
N LYS A 122 -19.29 5.76 -10.37
CA LYS A 122 -20.61 5.15 -10.58
C LYS A 122 -21.69 6.17 -10.88
#